data_AF-A0A1A3A7W4-F1
#
_entry.id   AF-A0A1A3A7W4-F1
#
_cell.length_a   1.000
_cell.length_b   1.000
_cell.length_c   1.000
_cell.angle_alpha   90.00
_cell.angle_beta   90.00
_cell.angle_gamma   90.00
#
_symmetry.space_group_name_H-M   'P 1'
#
loop_
_entity.id
_entity.type
_entity.pdbx_description
1 polymer ?
#
loop_
_entity_poly.entity_id
_entity_poly.type
_entity_poly.pdbx_seq_one_letter_code
_entity_poly.pdbx_strand_id
1 'polypeptide(L)'
;MLSGAFLAEAAATVDNKLNVHGGVLSKYTVGPDRVARFVLVVLTQDDSDDSERRVQVEIKPPTVDATQRATFEAPEASVGEFPGFAFFPIETRLPIDGRWVIDVVCGESTVSLPLIVDEWAPPVGI
;
A
#
# COMPACT_ATOMS: atom_id res chain seq x y z
N MET A 1 15.23 7.21 -5.55
CA MET A 1 15.08 5.73 -5.69
C MET A 1 14.18 5.15 -4.60
N LEU A 2 13.43 4.05 -4.85
CA LEU A 2 12.61 3.38 -3.83
C LEU A 2 13.52 2.61 -2.86
N SER A 3 13.42 2.92 -1.57
CA SER A 3 14.19 2.25 -0.52
C SER A 3 13.39 1.19 0.24
N GLY A 4 12.07 1.31 0.24
CA GLY A 4 11.16 0.36 0.87
C GLY A 4 9.71 0.77 0.74
N ALA A 5 8.81 -0.14 1.09
CA ALA A 5 7.38 0.12 1.18
C ALA A 5 6.75 -0.77 2.24
N PHE A 6 5.61 -0.37 2.78
CA PHE A 6 4.80 -1.21 3.66
C PHE A 6 3.34 -0.76 3.66
N LEU A 7 2.45 -1.65 4.09
CA LEU A 7 1.03 -1.38 4.24
C LEU A 7 0.75 -1.00 5.70
N ALA A 8 -0.12 -0.03 5.92
CA ALA A 8 -0.53 0.43 7.24
C ALA A 8 -2.05 0.62 7.31
N GLU A 9 -2.61 0.61 8.52
CA GLU A 9 -4.02 0.94 8.70
C GLU A 9 -4.27 2.43 8.42
N ALA A 10 -3.40 3.30 8.95
CA ALA A 10 -3.42 4.72 8.68
C ALA A 10 -2.01 5.33 8.78
N ALA A 11 -1.79 6.40 8.03
CA ALA A 11 -0.57 7.20 8.11
C ALA A 11 -0.89 8.69 8.04
N ALA A 12 -0.06 9.49 8.69
CA ALA A 12 -0.13 10.95 8.67
C ALA A 12 1.27 11.56 8.75
N THR A 13 1.41 12.79 8.26
CA THR A 13 2.58 13.62 8.52
C THR A 13 2.29 14.52 9.72
N VAL A 14 3.08 14.39 10.78
CA VAL A 14 3.04 15.28 11.95
C VAL A 14 4.47 15.74 12.22
N ASP A 15 4.70 17.04 12.31
CA ASP A 15 6.03 17.64 12.49
C ASP A 15 7.08 17.12 11.51
N ASN A 16 6.71 17.01 10.22
CA ASN A 16 7.57 16.48 9.15
C ASN A 16 8.08 15.05 9.40
N LYS A 17 7.34 14.27 10.19
CA LYS A 17 7.61 12.85 10.45
C LYS A 17 6.42 11.99 10.06
N LEU A 18 6.74 10.79 9.56
CA LEU A 18 5.75 9.76 9.30
C LEU A 18 5.24 9.23 10.62
N ASN A 19 3.94 9.35 10.84
CA ASN A 19 3.24 8.72 11.93
C ASN A 19 2.39 7.59 11.35
N VAL A 20 2.59 6.38 11.86
CA VAL A 20 1.86 5.18 11.46
C VAL A 20 0.97 4.76 12.62
N HIS A 21 -0.31 4.56 12.34
CA HIS A 21 -1.31 4.11 13.32
C HIS A 21 -1.80 2.70 12.95
N GLY A 22 -2.12 1.88 13.96
CA GLY A 22 -2.55 0.49 13.77
C GLY A 22 -1.42 -0.50 13.45
N GLY A 23 -0.28 -0.01 12.94
CA GLY A 23 0.91 -0.81 12.67
C GLY A 23 1.04 -1.22 11.20
N VAL A 24 2.00 -2.11 10.93
CA VAL A 24 2.25 -2.63 9.58
C VAL A 24 1.35 -3.84 9.32
N LEU A 25 0.63 -3.80 8.20
CA LEU A 25 -0.32 -4.83 7.81
C LEU A 25 0.40 -5.98 7.08
N SER A 26 0.30 -7.17 7.66
CA SER A 26 0.61 -8.45 6.99
C SER A 26 -0.65 -9.31 6.79
N LYS A 27 -1.75 -8.94 7.44
CA LYS A 27 -3.06 -9.59 7.38
C LYS A 27 -4.16 -8.53 7.34
N TYR A 28 -5.23 -8.78 6.60
CA TYR A 28 -6.43 -7.93 6.53
C TYR A 28 -7.69 -8.78 6.52
N THR A 29 -8.59 -8.53 7.47
CA THR A 29 -9.90 -9.19 7.52
C THR A 29 -10.94 -8.30 6.86
N VAL A 30 -11.46 -8.73 5.71
CA VAL A 30 -12.48 -7.97 4.98
C VAL A 30 -13.89 -8.28 5.49
N GLY A 31 -14.78 -7.29 5.36
CA GLY A 31 -16.20 -7.48 5.59
C GLY A 31 -16.90 -8.22 4.45
N PRO A 32 -18.23 -8.42 4.54
CA PRO A 32 -19.01 -9.15 3.54
C PRO A 32 -18.99 -8.53 2.14
N ASP A 33 -18.74 -7.23 2.03
CA ASP A 33 -18.59 -6.52 0.76
C ASP A 33 -17.22 -6.75 0.10
N ARG A 34 -16.28 -7.37 0.84
CA ARG A 34 -14.91 -7.69 0.44
C ARG A 34 -14.11 -6.45 0.05
N VAL A 35 -14.48 -5.28 0.59
CA VAL A 35 -13.75 -4.02 0.36
C VAL A 35 -12.67 -3.86 1.41
N ALA A 36 -11.44 -3.64 0.97
CA ALA A 36 -10.29 -3.35 1.82
C ALA A 36 -9.88 -1.88 1.67
N ARG A 37 -9.64 -1.24 2.83
CA ARG A 37 -9.13 0.12 2.95
C ARG A 37 -7.89 0.11 3.84
N PHE A 38 -6.76 0.50 3.27
CA PHE A 38 -5.49 0.61 3.96
C PHE A 38 -4.63 1.69 3.29
N VAL A 39 -3.51 2.01 3.90
CA VAL A 39 -2.56 3.00 3.39
C VAL A 39 -1.29 2.29 2.93
N LEU A 40 -0.90 2.54 1.68
CA LEU A 40 0.43 2.19 1.19
C LEU A 40 1.40 3.30 1.58
N VAL A 41 2.45 2.96 2.32
CA VAL A 41 3.58 3.86 2.59
C VAL A 41 4.76 3.46 1.71
N VAL A 42 5.35 4.45 1.07
CA VAL A 42 6.50 4.33 0.16
C VAL A 42 7.64 5.16 0.75
N LEU A 43 8.82 4.55 0.91
CA LEU A 43 10.02 5.21 1.43
C LEU A 43 10.98 5.47 0.27
N THR A 44 11.35 6.72 0.05
CA THR A 44 12.25 7.15 -1.03
C THR A 44 13.58 7.61 -0.45
N GLN A 45 14.68 7.18 -1.07
CA GLN A 45 15.98 7.80 -0.84
C GLN A 45 16.08 9.11 -1.62
N ASP A 46 16.67 10.11 -0.97
CA ASP A 46 17.05 11.39 -1.57
C ASP A 46 18.14 11.12 -2.60
N ASP A 47 17.73 10.94 -3.86
CA ASP A 47 18.62 11.07 -5.00
C ASP A 47 18.15 12.33 -5.71
N SER A 48 19.03 13.33 -5.68
CA SER A 48 18.82 14.62 -6.28
C SER A 48 18.47 14.47 -7.77
N ASP A 49 17.51 15.29 -8.20
CA ASP A 49 17.02 15.45 -9.57
C ASP A 49 16.21 14.28 -10.17
N ASP A 50 14.93 14.56 -10.43
CA ASP A 50 14.09 13.90 -11.43
C ASP A 50 13.75 12.39 -11.26
N SER A 51 13.67 11.88 -10.03
CA SER A 51 13.08 10.56 -9.81
C SER A 51 11.61 10.53 -10.25
N GLU A 52 11.28 9.62 -11.17
CA GLU A 52 9.93 9.38 -11.69
C GLU A 52 8.89 9.38 -10.55
N ARG A 53 8.04 10.41 -10.53
CA ARG A 53 7.08 10.68 -9.43
C ARG A 53 5.84 9.77 -9.47
N ARG A 54 5.89 8.70 -10.27
CA ARG A 54 4.76 7.82 -10.52
C ARG A 54 4.96 6.52 -9.75
N VAL A 55 4.04 6.26 -8.83
CA VAL A 55 3.96 4.99 -8.11
C VAL A 55 2.89 4.15 -8.77
N GLN A 56 3.29 3.04 -9.38
CA GLN A 56 2.37 2.04 -9.89
C GLN A 56 2.20 0.93 -8.84
N VAL A 57 0.95 0.58 -8.57
CA VAL A 57 0.59 -0.49 -7.63
C VAL A 57 -0.12 -1.58 -8.41
N GLU A 58 0.42 -2.79 -8.34
CA GLU A 58 -0.19 -4.00 -8.89
C GLU A 58 -0.64 -4.92 -7.76
N ILE A 59 -1.93 -5.18 -7.67
CA ILE A 59 -2.54 -6.01 -6.64
C ILE A 59 -2.90 -7.37 -7.26
N LYS A 60 -2.09 -8.37 -6.94
CA LYS A 60 -2.13 -9.70 -7.53
C LYS A 60 -2.94 -10.66 -6.65
N PRO A 61 -3.99 -11.30 -7.20
CA PRO A 61 -4.77 -12.27 -6.45
C PRO A 61 -3.96 -13.54 -6.16
N PRO A 62 -4.37 -14.35 -5.17
CA PRO A 62 -3.79 -15.67 -4.91
C PRO A 62 -4.11 -16.70 -6.01
N THR A 63 -4.92 -16.33 -7.00
CA THR A 63 -5.40 -17.14 -8.13
C THR A 63 -4.79 -16.65 -9.45
N VAL A 64 -5.15 -17.29 -10.56
CA VAL A 64 -4.76 -16.84 -11.93
C VAL A 64 -5.63 -15.70 -12.47
N ASP A 65 -6.45 -15.08 -11.60
CA ASP A 65 -7.31 -13.97 -11.97
C ASP A 65 -6.50 -12.71 -12.33
N ALA A 66 -7.17 -11.75 -12.99
CA ALA A 66 -6.53 -10.53 -13.44
C ALA A 66 -6.02 -9.67 -12.26
N THR A 67 -4.78 -9.20 -12.40
CA THR A 67 -4.17 -8.21 -11.52
C THR A 67 -4.92 -6.89 -11.58
N GLN A 68 -5.22 -6.32 -10.41
CA GLN A 68 -5.77 -4.96 -10.32
C GLN A 68 -4.61 -3.96 -10.33
N ARG A 69 -4.77 -2.83 -11.03
CA ARG A 69 -3.70 -1.83 -11.16
C ARG A 69 -4.20 -0.46 -10.74
N ALA A 70 -3.38 0.25 -9.98
CA ALA A 70 -3.58 1.65 -9.64
C ALA A 70 -2.30 2.43 -9.91
N THR A 71 -2.44 3.69 -10.29
CA THR A 71 -1.31 4.59 -10.54
C THR A 71 -1.52 5.86 -9.74
N PHE A 72 -0.51 6.25 -8.98
CA PHE A 72 -0.52 7.46 -8.16
C PHE A 72 0.59 8.39 -8.61
N GLU A 73 0.30 9.68 -8.60
CA GLU A 73 1.28 10.74 -8.80
C GLU A 73 1.64 11.29 -7.42
N ALA A 74 2.94 11.31 -7.10
CA ALA A 74 3.41 11.99 -5.90
C ALA A 74 3.18 13.51 -6.06
N PRO A 75 2.60 14.21 -5.06
CA PRO A 75 2.26 15.63 -5.18
C PRO A 75 3.46 16.54 -5.52
N GLU A 76 3.22 17.62 -6.26
CA GLU A 76 4.27 18.60 -6.62
C GLU A 76 4.71 19.47 -5.43
N ALA A 77 3.85 19.66 -4.42
CA ALA A 77 4.19 20.34 -3.16
C ALA A 77 5.27 19.58 -2.35
N SER A 78 5.75 18.46 -2.87
CA SER A 78 6.87 17.68 -2.35
C SER A 78 8.26 18.13 -2.73
N VAL A 79 8.35 19.19 -3.52
CA VAL A 79 9.64 19.77 -3.92
C VAL A 79 10.24 20.54 -2.73
N GLY A 80 11.16 19.87 -2.02
CA GLY A 80 12.04 20.46 -1.01
C GLY A 80 11.74 20.09 0.44
N GLU A 81 10.55 19.56 0.77
CA GLU A 81 10.14 19.31 2.16
C GLU A 81 9.39 17.97 2.33
N PHE A 82 9.62 16.97 1.47
CA PHE A 82 9.11 15.62 1.73
C PHE A 82 10.19 14.78 2.43
N PRO A 83 9.97 14.39 3.69
CA PRO A 83 10.93 13.60 4.48
C PRO A 83 11.08 12.17 3.93
N GLY A 84 11.65 11.94 2.74
CA GLY A 84 11.99 10.58 2.27
C GLY A 84 10.84 9.55 2.26
N PHE A 85 9.57 9.99 2.25
CA PHE A 85 8.40 9.11 2.20
C PHE A 85 7.19 9.77 1.53
N ALA A 86 6.28 8.93 1.02
CA ALA A 86 4.94 9.28 0.57
C ALA A 86 3.95 8.20 1.02
N PHE A 87 2.66 8.53 1.13
CA PHE A 87 1.64 7.55 1.45
C PHE A 87 0.36 7.76 0.62
N PHE A 88 -0.28 6.66 0.25
CA PHE A 88 -1.42 6.63 -0.66
C PHE A 88 -2.53 5.77 -0.07
N PRO A 89 -3.77 6.28 0.06
CA PRO A 89 -4.90 5.45 0.43
C PRO A 89 -5.21 4.47 -0.70
N ILE A 90 -5.33 3.19 -0.35
CA ILE A 90 -5.76 2.12 -1.25
C ILE A 90 -7.16 1.70 -0.84
N GLU A 91 -8.10 1.83 -1.78
CA GLU A 91 -9.42 1.21 -1.70
C GLU A 91 -9.54 0.21 -2.84
N THR A 92 -9.71 -1.07 -2.50
CA THR A 92 -9.74 -2.16 -3.47
C THR A 92 -10.68 -3.26 -3.00
N ARG A 93 -11.15 -4.09 -3.94
CA ARG A 93 -11.94 -5.28 -3.64
C ARG A 93 -11.01 -6.49 -3.61
N LEU A 94 -11.02 -7.24 -2.52
CA LEU A 94 -10.23 -8.47 -2.33
C LEU A 94 -11.19 -9.67 -2.21
N PRO A 95 -11.75 -10.16 -3.33
CA PRO A 95 -12.87 -11.09 -3.32
C PRO A 95 -12.52 -12.52 -2.95
N ILE A 96 -11.22 -12.88 -2.85
CA ILE A 96 -10.74 -14.24 -2.59
C ILE A 96 -9.83 -14.26 -1.35
N ASP A 97 -10.01 -15.25 -0.49
CA ASP A 97 -9.15 -15.47 0.68
C ASP A 97 -7.80 -16.03 0.26
N GLY A 98 -6.77 -15.72 1.04
CA GLY A 98 -5.43 -16.23 0.84
C GLY A 98 -4.39 -15.12 0.72
N ARG A 99 -3.25 -15.47 0.12
CA ARG A 99 -2.09 -14.58 0.06
C ARG A 99 -2.10 -13.74 -1.21
N TRP A 100 -2.47 -12.49 -1.07
CA TRP A 100 -2.32 -11.46 -2.09
C TRP A 100 -0.89 -10.92 -2.10
N VAL A 101 -0.45 -10.44 -3.26
CA VAL A 101 0.84 -9.75 -3.41
C VAL A 101 0.58 -8.37 -3.98
N ILE A 102 1.06 -7.35 -3.28
CA ILE A 102 0.95 -5.95 -3.71
C ILE A 102 2.34 -5.51 -4.13
N ASP A 103 2.55 -5.40 -5.43
CA ASP A 103 3.79 -4.92 -6.01
C ASP A 103 3.72 -3.41 -6.18
N VAL A 104 4.74 -2.73 -5.65
CA VAL A 104 4.91 -1.29 -5.70
C VAL A 104 6.08 -1.01 -6.62
N VAL A 105 5.80 -0.40 -7.76
CA VAL A 105 6.78 -0.06 -8.79
C VAL A 105 6.96 1.46 -8.81
N CYS A 106 8.21 1.90 -8.73
CA CYS A 106 8.60 3.30 -8.82
C CYS A 106 9.90 3.39 -9.63
N GLY A 107 9.81 3.93 -10.85
CA GLY A 107 10.86 3.83 -11.87
C GLY A 107 11.31 2.38 -12.09
N GLU A 108 12.61 2.13 -11.96
CA GLU A 108 13.20 0.79 -12.12
C GLU A 108 13.10 -0.10 -10.86
N SER A 109 12.61 0.44 -9.74
CA SER A 109 12.54 -0.28 -8.47
C SER A 109 11.18 -0.92 -8.24
N THR A 110 11.15 -2.15 -7.75
CA THR A 110 9.93 -2.87 -7.37
C THR A 110 10.06 -3.45 -5.96
N VAL A 111 9.03 -3.26 -5.12
CA VAL A 111 8.90 -3.87 -3.79
C VAL A 111 7.61 -4.69 -3.73
N SER A 112 7.71 -5.94 -3.30
CA SER A 112 6.55 -6.85 -3.18
C SER A 112 6.12 -7.01 -1.72
N LEU A 113 4.85 -6.70 -1.44
CA LEU A 113 4.26 -6.73 -0.11
C LEU A 113 3.22 -7.86 -0.02
N PRO A 114 3.48 -8.95 0.73
CA PRO A 114 2.49 -9.99 0.92
C PRO A 114 1.40 -9.54 1.90
N LEU A 115 0.14 -9.81 1.55
CA LEU A 115 -1.01 -9.55 2.42
C LEU A 115 -1.89 -10.81 2.50
N ILE A 116 -2.08 -11.32 3.72
CA ILE A 116 -3.04 -12.41 3.96
C ILE A 116 -4.44 -11.82 4.11
N VAL A 117 -5.38 -12.27 3.28
CA VAL A 117 -6.78 -11.84 3.32
C VAL A 117 -7.65 -12.98 3.82
N ASP A 118 -8.52 -12.69 4.76
CA ASP A 118 -9.63 -13.54 5.15
C ASP A 118 -10.94 -12.75 5.26
N GLU A 119 -12.06 -13.45 5.20
CA GLU A 119 -13.38 -12.86 5.46
C GLU A 119 -13.71 -12.96 6.96
N TRP A 120 -14.30 -11.89 7.51
CA TRP A 120 -14.90 -11.97 8.83
C TRP A 120 -16.08 -12.95 8.81
N ALA A 121 -15.96 -14.05 9.56
CA ALA A 121 -17.08 -14.92 9.86
C ALA A 121 -17.66 -14.56 11.24
N PRO A 122 -18.98 -14.30 11.38
CA PRO A 122 -19.58 -14.13 12.70
C PRO A 122 -19.35 -15.40 13.54
N PRO A 123 -19.09 -15.28 14.86
CA PRO A 123 -19.00 -16.44 15.71
C PRO A 123 -20.32 -17.21 15.68
N VAL A 124 -20.26 -18.49 15.28
CA VAL A 124 -21.42 -19.38 15.32
C VAL A 124 -21.77 -19.58 16.79
N GLY A 125 -22.91 -19.02 17.21
CA GLY A 125 -23.40 -19.12 18.59
C GLY A 125 -23.54 -20.58 19.01
N ILE A 126 -22.98 -20.90 20.18
CA ILE A 126 -23.21 -22.13 20.95
C ILE A 126 -24.48 -22.02 21.79
#